data_AF-A0A385SRA5-F1
#
_entry.id   AF-A0A385SRA5-F1
#
_cell.length_a   1.000
_cell.length_b   1.000
_cell.length_c   1.000
_cell.angle_alpha   90.00
_cell.angle_beta   90.00
_cell.angle_gamma   90.00
#
_symmetry.space_group_name_H-M   'P 1'
#
loop_
_entity.id
_entity.type
_entity.pdbx_description
1 polymer ?
#
loop_
_entity_poly.entity_id
_entity_poly.type
_entity_poly.pdbx_seq_one_letter_code
_entity_poly.pdbx_strand_id
1 'polypeptide(L)'
;MKSLFVLLTLCAAVLFSACTEPKIIIIQCNVCTPDDTPSGDLRPPIDLFMHATVDGKLWIANVDNTALSTPLSSGSEIVVMDTARTSQITLRLPKDPVIGQVYQLTSPGQRGGSSAFYTPNPSSTVPAYYESTAGTITIKGINWDLGIIGGTFNFTGTDAQTRKQINISNGIFKLAMR
;
A
#
# COMPACT_ATOMS: atom_id res chain seq x y z
N MET A 1 -18.15 -52.04 -42.05
CA MET A 1 -17.32 -50.83 -42.29
C MET A 1 -18.01 -49.65 -41.63
N LYS A 2 -17.31 -48.89 -40.77
CA LYS A 2 -17.40 -47.43 -40.46
C LYS A 2 -18.81 -46.78 -40.41
N SER A 3 -19.23 -45.97 -39.44
CA SER A 3 -18.60 -45.33 -38.29
C SER A 3 -19.70 -44.71 -37.41
N LEU A 4 -19.39 -44.63 -36.12
CA LEU A 4 -19.94 -43.81 -35.03
C LEU A 4 -20.19 -42.34 -35.44
N PHE A 5 -21.24 -41.69 -34.92
CA PHE A 5 -21.15 -40.53 -33.99
C PHE A 5 -22.53 -39.95 -33.61
N VAL A 6 -22.82 -40.06 -32.31
CA VAL A 6 -23.85 -39.35 -31.56
C VAL A 6 -23.46 -37.87 -31.45
N LEU A 7 -24.39 -36.94 -31.68
CA LEU A 7 -24.21 -35.57 -31.20
C LEU A 7 -25.51 -35.06 -30.56
N LEU A 8 -25.52 -35.22 -29.23
CA LEU A 8 -26.34 -34.52 -28.28
C LEU A 8 -25.83 -33.06 -28.26
N THR A 9 -26.68 -32.07 -28.53
CA THR A 9 -26.33 -30.66 -28.27
C THR A 9 -27.29 -30.12 -27.22
N LEU A 10 -26.76 -30.08 -26.00
CA LEU A 10 -27.39 -29.60 -24.78
C LEU A 10 -27.47 -28.06 -24.83
N CYS A 11 -28.65 -27.50 -24.59
CA CYS A 11 -28.84 -26.08 -24.29
C CYS A 11 -27.96 -25.70 -23.08
N ALA A 12 -26.88 -24.94 -23.30
CA ALA A 12 -26.17 -24.28 -22.23
C ALA A 12 -26.88 -22.96 -21.91
N ALA A 13 -27.54 -22.92 -20.76
CA ALA A 13 -28.10 -21.72 -20.17
C ALA A 13 -26.99 -20.67 -19.99
N VAL A 14 -27.20 -19.50 -20.60
CA VAL A 14 -26.40 -18.30 -20.35
C VAL A 14 -26.77 -17.81 -18.95
N LEU A 15 -26.05 -18.28 -17.94
CA LEU A 15 -26.06 -17.67 -16.63
C LEU A 15 -25.30 -16.35 -16.75
N PHE A 16 -26.04 -15.25 -16.65
CA PHE A 16 -25.50 -13.92 -16.38
C PHE A 16 -24.76 -13.99 -15.04
N SER A 17 -23.46 -14.28 -15.09
CA SER A 17 -22.56 -13.88 -14.02
C SER A 17 -22.50 -12.35 -14.07
N ALA A 18 -23.28 -11.71 -13.22
CA ALA A 18 -23.05 -10.32 -12.85
C ALA A 18 -21.72 -10.27 -12.09
N CYS A 19 -20.61 -10.32 -12.83
CA CYS A 19 -19.35 -9.80 -12.36
C CYS A 19 -19.57 -8.28 -12.20
N THR A 20 -19.91 -7.85 -11.00
CA THR A 20 -19.58 -6.49 -10.57
C THR A 20 -18.08 -6.36 -10.72
N GLU A 21 -17.64 -5.79 -11.86
CA GLU A 21 -16.28 -5.30 -12.00
C GLU A 21 -16.01 -4.43 -10.77
N PRO A 22 -14.98 -4.73 -9.95
CA PRO A 22 -14.53 -3.76 -9.00
C PRO A 22 -14.11 -2.56 -9.84
N LYS A 23 -14.90 -1.49 -9.76
CA LYS A 23 -14.60 -0.21 -10.37
C LYS A 23 -13.30 0.25 -9.71
N ILE A 24 -12.17 -0.11 -10.31
CA ILE A 24 -10.85 0.35 -9.90
C ILE A 24 -10.90 1.85 -10.14
N ILE A 25 -11.15 2.60 -9.07
CA ILE A 25 -10.96 4.04 -9.09
C ILE A 25 -9.45 4.21 -9.18
N ILE A 26 -8.95 4.32 -10.41
CA ILE A 26 -7.59 4.76 -10.67
C ILE A 26 -7.59 6.25 -10.31
N ILE A 27 -7.35 6.56 -9.03
CA ILE A 27 -7.04 7.92 -8.61
C ILE A 27 -5.67 8.21 -9.23
N GLN A 28 -5.67 8.90 -10.37
CA GLN A 28 -4.44 9.39 -10.97
C GLN A 28 -3.82 10.39 -9.98
N CYS A 29 -2.76 9.97 -9.32
CA CYS A 29 -2.04 10.83 -8.39
C CYS A 29 -1.30 11.92 -9.18
N ASN A 30 -1.78 13.16 -9.10
CA ASN A 30 -0.88 14.31 -9.14
C ASN A 30 -0.08 14.28 -7.83
N VAL A 31 0.97 13.47 -7.81
CA VAL A 31 1.84 13.35 -6.64
C VAL A 31 2.59 14.66 -6.48
N CYS A 32 2.16 15.45 -5.50
CA CYS A 32 2.89 16.61 -4.97
C CYS A 32 3.29 17.67 -6.02
N THR A 33 2.39 18.07 -6.92
CA THR A 33 2.61 19.35 -7.63
C THR A 33 2.44 20.50 -6.64
N PRO A 34 3.33 21.50 -6.61
CA PRO A 34 3.06 22.75 -5.92
C PRO A 34 1.82 23.39 -6.56
N ASP A 35 0.80 23.69 -5.77
CA ASP A 35 -0.34 24.50 -6.21
C ASP A 35 0.15 25.94 -6.31
N ASP A 36 0.36 26.44 -7.53
CA ASP A 36 0.70 27.83 -7.82
C ASP A 36 -0.53 28.75 -7.72
N THR A 37 -1.24 28.75 -6.58
CA THR A 37 -2.43 29.59 -6.38
C THR A 37 -2.15 30.69 -5.34
N PRO A 38 -2.38 31.98 -5.68
CA PRO A 38 -2.06 33.09 -4.77
C PRO A 38 -3.06 33.19 -3.61
N SER A 39 -2.52 33.69 -2.51
CA SER A 39 -3.05 33.72 -1.14
C SER A 39 -4.48 34.23 -0.94
N GLY A 40 -5.25 33.40 -0.25
CA GLY A 40 -6.24 33.73 0.79
C GLY A 40 -6.33 32.46 1.64
N ASP A 41 -6.29 32.56 2.96
CA ASP A 41 -6.15 31.42 3.87
C ASP A 41 -7.30 30.40 3.74
N LEU A 42 -7.16 29.52 2.75
CA LEU A 42 -7.95 28.35 2.40
C LEU A 42 -6.97 27.41 1.71
N ARG A 43 -5.98 26.90 2.45
CA ARG A 43 -5.17 25.77 1.96
C ARG A 43 -6.18 24.69 1.53
N PRO A 44 -6.22 24.26 0.26
CA PRO A 44 -7.16 23.22 -0.15
C PRO A 44 -6.94 22.00 0.75
N PRO A 45 -8.00 21.24 1.09
CA PRO A 45 -7.86 20.01 1.86
C PRO A 45 -6.77 19.15 1.22
N ILE A 46 -5.72 18.87 1.98
CA ILE A 46 -4.68 17.98 1.51
C ILE A 46 -5.27 16.57 1.61
N ASP A 47 -5.66 16.01 0.48
CA ASP A 47 -6.07 14.61 0.43
C ASP A 47 -4.87 13.72 0.74
N LEU A 48 -4.87 13.14 1.93
CA LEU A 48 -3.97 12.09 2.34
C LEU A 48 -4.66 10.75 2.06
N PHE A 49 -3.89 9.73 1.71
CA PHE A 49 -4.42 8.37 1.53
C PHE A 49 -3.30 7.34 1.51
N MET A 50 -3.67 6.10 1.77
CA MET A 50 -2.89 4.93 1.42
C MET A 50 -3.85 3.81 1.03
N HIS A 51 -3.54 3.11 -0.05
CA HIS A 51 -4.23 1.87 -0.41
C HIS A 51 -3.23 0.88 -0.99
N ALA A 52 -3.58 -0.40 -0.92
CA ALA A 52 -2.81 -1.49 -1.47
C ALA A 52 -3.73 -2.69 -1.75
N THR A 53 -3.14 -3.74 -2.31
CA THR A 53 -3.77 -5.05 -2.44
C THR A 53 -3.02 -6.05 -1.56
N VAL A 54 -3.71 -6.66 -0.60
CA VAL A 54 -3.17 -7.68 0.31
C VAL A 54 -3.75 -9.04 -0.09
N ASP A 55 -2.92 -9.95 -0.58
CA ASP A 55 -3.32 -11.25 -1.13
C ASP A 55 -4.50 -11.15 -2.13
N GLY A 56 -4.43 -10.18 -3.03
CA GLY A 56 -5.46 -9.93 -4.05
C GLY A 56 -6.69 -9.16 -3.54
N LYS A 57 -6.79 -8.83 -2.24
CA LYS A 57 -7.90 -8.07 -1.67
C LYS A 57 -7.54 -6.60 -1.46
N LEU A 58 -8.49 -5.72 -1.76
CA LEU A 58 -8.31 -4.28 -1.56
C LEU A 58 -8.15 -3.95 -0.07
N TRP A 59 -7.13 -3.16 0.22
CA TRP A 59 -6.80 -2.63 1.54
C TRP A 59 -6.77 -1.10 1.44
N ILE A 60 -7.55 -0.42 2.28
CA ILE A 60 -7.63 1.05 2.30
C ILE A 60 -7.36 1.52 3.73
N ALA A 61 -6.49 2.52 3.83
CA ALA A 61 -6.10 3.13 5.10
C ALA A 61 -7.12 4.11 5.67
N ASN A 62 -7.16 4.21 6.98
CA ASN A 62 -7.50 5.45 7.67
C ASN A 62 -6.21 6.26 7.88
N VAL A 63 -6.03 7.31 7.09
CA VAL A 63 -4.86 8.19 7.19
C VAL A 63 -5.07 9.38 8.13
N ASP A 64 -6.30 9.64 8.57
CA ASP A 64 -6.60 10.74 9.51
C ASP A 64 -5.90 10.54 10.86
N ASN A 65 -5.48 9.29 11.12
CA ASN A 65 -4.79 8.88 12.34
C ASN A 65 -3.41 8.27 12.06
N THR A 66 -2.70 8.71 11.00
CA THR A 66 -1.30 8.30 10.79
C THR A 66 -0.43 8.81 11.94
N ALA A 67 0.08 7.88 12.75
CA ALA A 67 1.13 8.17 13.72
C ALA A 67 2.48 8.01 13.02
N LEU A 68 3.21 9.10 12.87
CA LEU A 68 4.64 9.01 12.63
C LEU A 68 5.30 8.81 13.99
N SER A 69 6.00 7.69 14.15
CA SER A 69 6.67 7.36 15.40
C SER A 69 8.03 8.06 15.52
N THR A 70 8.62 8.54 14.41
CA THR A 70 9.93 9.21 14.40
C THR A 70 10.06 10.30 13.32
N PRO A 71 10.72 11.44 13.62
CA PRO A 71 11.07 12.45 12.62
C PRO A 71 11.96 11.88 11.50
N LEU A 72 11.76 12.34 10.27
CA LEU A 72 12.51 11.88 9.08
C LEU A 72 14.02 11.94 9.27
N SER A 73 14.51 12.94 10.00
CA SER A 73 15.94 13.15 10.31
C SER A 73 16.60 12.01 11.11
N SER A 74 15.86 11.01 11.58
CA SER A 74 16.38 9.81 12.27
C SER A 74 16.06 8.49 11.55
N GLY A 75 15.47 8.54 10.36
CA GLY A 75 14.82 7.39 9.71
C GLY A 75 13.37 7.31 10.18
N SER A 76 12.43 7.62 9.28
CA SER A 76 11.01 7.61 9.63
C SER A 76 10.40 6.23 9.50
N GLU A 77 9.67 5.86 10.53
CA GLU A 77 8.68 4.82 10.48
C GLU A 77 7.30 5.46 10.33
N ILE A 78 6.62 5.08 9.26
CA ILE A 78 5.26 5.49 8.93
C ILE A 78 4.34 4.33 9.28
N VAL A 79 3.45 4.54 10.24
CA VAL A 79 2.47 3.54 10.66
C VAL A 79 1.08 3.96 10.19
N VAL A 80 0.43 3.09 9.41
CA VAL A 80 -0.90 3.36 8.84
C VAL A 80 -1.84 2.18 9.10
N MET A 81 -2.97 2.44 9.75
CA MET A 81 -4.03 1.45 9.96
C MET A 81 -5.05 1.48 8.82
N ASP A 82 -5.72 0.35 8.56
CA ASP A 82 -6.88 0.31 7.67
C ASP A 82 -8.08 1.08 8.24
N THR A 83 -9.07 1.34 7.37
CA THR A 83 -10.30 2.06 7.75
C THR A 83 -11.04 1.41 8.92
N ALA A 84 -11.06 0.07 8.94
CA ALA A 84 -11.72 -0.72 9.99
C ALA A 84 -10.88 -0.91 11.26
N ARG A 85 -9.63 -0.44 11.29
CA ARG A 85 -8.63 -0.69 12.36
C ARG A 85 -8.41 -2.18 12.66
N THR A 86 -8.58 -3.01 11.65
CA THR A 86 -8.37 -4.46 11.68
C THR A 86 -7.01 -4.88 11.15
N SER A 87 -6.26 -3.98 10.53
CA SER A 87 -4.92 -4.28 10.02
C SER A 87 -4.08 -3.02 9.85
N GLN A 88 -2.77 -3.20 9.73
CA GLN A 88 -1.80 -2.12 9.67
C GLN A 88 -0.72 -2.40 8.64
N ILE A 89 -0.33 -1.38 7.87
CA ILE A 89 0.88 -1.35 7.07
C ILE A 89 1.85 -0.35 7.70
N THR A 90 3.09 -0.77 7.88
CA THR A 90 4.18 0.09 8.34
C THR A 90 5.23 0.21 7.24
N LEU A 91 5.61 1.43 6.86
CA LEU A 91 6.70 1.70 5.93
C LEU A 91 7.84 2.38 6.67
N ARG A 92 9.04 1.82 6.60
CA ARG A 92 10.27 2.47 7.09
C ARG A 92 11.04 3.02 5.91
N LEU A 93 11.12 4.35 5.87
CA LEU A 93 11.81 5.11 4.85
C LEU A 93 13.23 5.45 5.30
N PRO A 94 14.16 5.67 4.36
CA PRO A 94 15.46 6.22 4.69
C PRO A 94 15.30 7.62 5.29
N LYS A 95 16.34 8.08 5.98
CA LYS A 95 16.38 9.40 6.62
C LYS A 95 16.13 10.55 5.64
N ASP A 96 16.74 10.47 4.45
CA ASP A 96 16.68 11.51 3.42
C ASP A 96 16.12 10.89 2.12
N PRO A 97 14.79 10.74 2.00
CA PRO A 97 14.17 10.19 0.80
C PRO A 97 14.37 11.11 -0.40
N VAL A 98 14.67 10.54 -1.56
CA VAL A 98 14.94 11.23 -2.82
C VAL A 98 13.83 10.93 -3.81
N ILE A 99 13.28 11.96 -4.43
CA ILE A 99 12.24 11.82 -5.46
C ILE A 99 12.78 11.01 -6.64
N GLY A 100 11.99 10.06 -7.12
CA GLY A 100 12.35 9.16 -8.22
C GLY A 100 13.19 7.96 -7.80
N GLN A 101 13.73 7.95 -6.58
CA GLN A 101 14.56 6.85 -6.09
C GLN A 101 13.69 5.62 -5.75
N VAL A 102 14.18 4.45 -6.17
CA VAL A 102 13.65 3.15 -5.77
C VAL A 102 14.48 2.63 -4.60
N TYR A 103 13.80 2.35 -3.50
CA TYR A 103 14.37 1.76 -2.29
C TYR A 103 14.00 0.29 -2.23
N GLN A 104 15.02 -0.57 -2.26
CA GLN A 104 14.84 -2.01 -2.08
C GLN A 104 14.50 -2.28 -0.63
N LEU A 105 13.45 -3.09 -0.42
CA LEU A 105 13.03 -3.50 0.90
C LEU A 105 13.84 -4.71 1.33
N THR A 106 14.51 -4.57 2.47
CA THR A 106 15.30 -5.63 3.10
C THR A 106 14.70 -6.01 4.44
N SER A 107 15.10 -7.17 4.97
CA SER A 107 14.77 -7.55 6.34
C SER A 107 15.24 -6.48 7.34
N PRO A 108 14.37 -6.01 8.25
CA PRO A 108 14.67 -5.16 9.39
C PRO A 108 15.96 -5.51 10.13
N GLY A 109 16.71 -4.47 10.47
CA GLY A 109 17.99 -4.59 11.18
C GLY A 109 19.21 -4.29 10.32
N GLN A 110 19.06 -4.19 9.00
CA GLN A 110 20.06 -3.59 8.12
C GLN A 110 20.11 -2.07 8.37
N ARG A 111 21.20 -1.56 8.96
CA ARG A 111 21.37 -0.12 9.23
C ARG A 111 21.19 0.69 7.94
N GLY A 112 20.26 1.64 7.94
CA GLY A 112 19.97 2.51 6.79
C GLY A 112 19.10 1.88 5.70
N GLY A 113 18.68 0.62 5.86
CA GLY A 113 17.79 -0.07 4.92
C GLY A 113 16.33 0.38 5.07
N SER A 114 15.60 0.37 3.96
CA SER A 114 14.15 0.49 3.98
C SER A 114 13.52 -0.87 4.27
N SER A 115 12.43 -0.87 5.04
CA SER A 115 11.67 -2.08 5.35
C SER A 115 10.18 -1.78 5.38
N ALA A 116 9.35 -2.81 5.22
CA ALA A 116 7.92 -2.70 5.36
C ALA A 116 7.36 -3.85 6.18
N PHE A 117 6.19 -3.62 6.79
CA PHE A 117 5.50 -4.61 7.58
C PHE A 117 4.01 -4.60 7.31
N TYR A 118 3.40 -5.76 7.47
CA TYR A 118 1.96 -5.91 7.55
C TYR A 118 1.58 -6.66 8.83
N THR A 119 0.64 -6.10 9.58
CA THR A 119 0.13 -6.67 10.82
C THR A 119 -1.38 -6.82 10.72
N PRO A 120 -1.92 -8.03 10.51
CA PRO A 120 -3.35 -8.27 10.67
C PRO A 120 -3.71 -8.30 12.16
N ASN A 121 -4.86 -7.73 12.50
CA ASN A 121 -5.40 -7.62 13.85
C ASN A 121 -4.36 -7.11 14.88
N PRO A 122 -3.85 -5.88 14.72
CA PRO A 122 -2.76 -5.36 15.55
C PRO A 122 -3.11 -5.28 17.05
N SER A 123 -4.39 -5.31 17.41
CA SER A 123 -4.88 -5.35 18.80
C SER A 123 -4.93 -6.75 19.42
N SER A 124 -4.55 -7.80 18.69
CA SER A 124 -4.45 -9.17 19.21
C SER A 124 -3.40 -9.26 20.31
N THR A 125 -3.60 -10.13 21.31
CA THR A 125 -2.61 -10.44 22.36
C THR A 125 -1.28 -10.94 21.76
N VAL A 126 -1.36 -11.64 20.62
CA VAL A 126 -0.20 -12.07 19.83
C VAL A 126 -0.52 -11.76 18.37
N PRO A 127 -0.17 -10.56 17.88
CA PRO A 127 -0.42 -10.19 16.49
C PRO A 127 0.56 -10.94 15.59
N ALA A 128 0.07 -11.47 14.47
CA ALA A 128 0.95 -11.97 13.42
C ALA A 128 1.69 -10.78 12.79
N TYR A 129 2.93 -11.00 12.37
CA TYR A 129 3.80 -9.92 11.92
C TYR A 129 4.57 -10.33 10.68
N TYR A 130 4.19 -9.75 9.54
CA TYR A 130 4.76 -10.10 8.25
C TYR A 130 5.79 -9.05 7.83
N GLU A 131 7.04 -9.48 7.82
CA GLU A 131 8.20 -8.63 7.56
C GLU A 131 8.62 -8.68 6.09
N SER A 132 8.93 -7.52 5.50
CA SER A 132 9.40 -7.46 4.12
C SER A 132 10.69 -8.25 3.92
N THR A 133 10.62 -9.27 3.06
CA THR A 133 11.79 -10.05 2.62
C THR A 133 12.28 -9.65 1.24
N ALA A 134 11.39 -9.10 0.42
CA ALA A 134 11.65 -8.52 -0.87
C ALA A 134 10.57 -7.47 -1.17
N GLY A 135 10.85 -6.56 -2.10
CA GLY A 135 9.93 -5.52 -2.50
C GLY A 135 10.60 -4.19 -2.71
N THR A 136 9.80 -3.17 -3.02
CA THR A 136 10.29 -1.82 -3.28
C THR A 136 9.36 -0.77 -2.71
N ILE A 137 9.95 0.36 -2.33
CA ILE A 137 9.25 1.63 -2.15
C ILE A 137 9.84 2.62 -3.16
N THR A 138 9.00 3.33 -3.90
CA THR A 138 9.45 4.39 -4.81
C THR A 138 8.84 5.71 -4.38
N ILE A 139 9.68 6.70 -4.12
CA ILE A 139 9.21 8.05 -3.79
C ILE A 139 8.90 8.78 -5.08
N LYS A 140 7.68 9.27 -5.22
CA LYS A 140 7.20 9.95 -6.43
C LYS A 140 7.10 11.46 -6.25
N GLY A 141 6.99 11.94 -5.01
CA GLY A 141 7.04 13.36 -4.71
C GLY A 141 7.19 13.63 -3.22
N ILE A 142 7.81 14.76 -2.91
CA ILE A 142 7.95 15.29 -1.56
C ILE A 142 7.62 16.77 -1.65
N ASN A 143 6.73 17.24 -0.77
CA ASN A 143 6.48 18.65 -0.54
C ASN A 143 6.94 18.98 0.88
N TRP A 144 8.09 19.64 1.00
CA TRP A 144 8.69 19.98 2.29
C TRP A 144 7.91 21.07 3.03
N ASP A 145 7.31 22.02 2.32
CA ASP A 145 6.54 23.12 2.90
C ASP A 145 5.21 22.65 3.50
N LEU A 146 4.58 21.67 2.84
CA LEU A 146 3.36 21.03 3.34
C LEU A 146 3.66 19.88 4.29
N GLY A 147 4.91 19.41 4.34
CA GLY A 147 5.28 18.18 5.03
C GLY A 147 4.53 16.99 4.46
N ILE A 148 4.56 16.74 3.15
CA ILE A 148 3.88 15.60 2.51
C ILE A 148 4.88 14.77 1.72
N ILE A 149 4.75 13.44 1.82
CA ILE A 149 5.47 12.48 0.97
C ILE A 149 4.48 11.56 0.26
N GLY A 150 4.75 11.29 -1.01
CA GLY A 150 3.94 10.41 -1.83
C GLY A 150 4.78 9.45 -2.66
N GLY A 151 4.22 8.27 -2.92
CA GLY A 151 4.95 7.21 -3.59
C GLY A 151 4.14 5.96 -3.84
N THR A 152 4.85 4.92 -4.26
CA THR A 152 4.30 3.59 -4.50
C THR A 152 5.10 2.56 -3.73
N PHE A 153 4.49 1.43 -3.37
CA PHE A 153 5.17 0.32 -2.71
C PHE A 153 4.60 -1.04 -3.10
N ASN A 154 5.41 -2.07 -2.94
CA ASN A 154 5.05 -3.48 -3.01
C ASN A 154 6.05 -4.28 -2.19
N PHE A 155 5.60 -5.36 -1.55
CA PHE A 155 6.49 -6.27 -0.85
C PHE A 155 5.88 -7.64 -0.60
N THR A 156 6.74 -8.63 -0.43
CA THR A 156 6.38 -9.92 0.13
C THR A 156 6.73 -9.93 1.61
N GLY A 157 5.69 -9.96 2.45
CA GLY A 157 5.81 -10.09 3.89
C GLY A 157 5.95 -11.55 4.29
N THR A 158 6.86 -11.88 5.20
CA THR A 158 7.01 -13.23 5.76
C THR A 158 6.88 -13.17 7.27
N ASP A 159 6.04 -14.04 7.83
CA ASP A 159 5.93 -14.24 9.27
C ASP A 159 7.11 -15.08 9.77
N ALA A 160 7.85 -14.57 10.75
CA ALA A 160 9.10 -15.20 11.22
C ALA A 160 8.87 -16.56 11.90
N GLN A 161 7.71 -16.77 12.52
CA GLN A 161 7.40 -17.97 13.30
C GLN A 161 6.86 -19.08 12.41
N THR A 162 5.89 -18.75 11.57
CA THR A 162 5.14 -19.71 10.74
C THR A 162 5.73 -19.86 9.35
N ARG A 163 6.61 -18.96 8.93
CA ARG A 163 7.14 -18.84 7.55
C ARG A 163 6.06 -18.59 6.50
N LYS A 164 4.83 -18.29 6.92
CA LYS A 164 3.74 -17.92 6.03
C LYS A 164 4.08 -16.62 5.32
N GLN A 165 3.77 -16.55 4.03
CA GLN A 165 3.97 -15.35 3.23
C GLN A 165 2.64 -14.65 2.93
N ILE A 166 2.74 -13.35 2.71
CA ILE A 166 1.67 -12.49 2.25
C ILE A 166 2.19 -11.57 1.15
N ASN A 167 1.39 -11.33 0.12
CA ASN A 167 1.75 -10.45 -0.97
C ASN A 167 1.04 -9.10 -0.85
N ILE A 168 1.83 -8.02 -0.77
CA ILE A 168 1.34 -6.65 -0.78
C ILE A 168 1.75 -6.04 -2.11
N SER A 169 0.77 -5.65 -2.90
CA SER A 169 0.97 -5.14 -4.26
C SER A 169 0.11 -3.91 -4.52
N ASN A 170 0.38 -3.20 -5.63
CA ASN A 170 -0.37 -2.00 -6.04
C ASN A 170 -0.49 -0.95 -4.92
N GLY A 171 0.54 -0.84 -4.07
CA GLY A 171 0.55 0.10 -2.97
C GLY A 171 0.79 1.51 -3.47
N ILE A 172 -0.07 2.46 -3.09
CA ILE A 172 0.08 3.89 -3.36
C ILE A 172 -0.18 4.64 -2.06
N PHE A 173 0.63 5.67 -1.79
CA PHE A 173 0.47 6.50 -0.61
C PHE A 173 0.73 7.98 -0.91
N LYS A 174 0.06 8.83 -0.15
CA LYS A 174 0.32 10.25 0.02
C LYS A 174 0.02 10.58 1.49
N LEU A 175 1.06 10.87 2.25
CA LEU A 175 0.99 10.94 3.72
C LEU A 175 1.66 12.20 4.23
N ALA A 176 1.19 12.71 5.36
CA ALA A 176 1.87 13.78 6.07
C ALA A 176 3.16 13.25 6.71
N MET A 177 4.22 14.05 6.61
CA MET A 177 5.48 14.03 7.34
C MET A 177 5.29 14.93 8.56
N ARG A 178 5.42 14.37 9.76
CA ARG A 178 5.38 15.02 11.08
C ARG A 178 6.72 14.81 11.74
#